data_AF-A0A6N2LYA3-F1
#
_entry.id   AF-A0A6N2LYA3-F1
#
_cell.length_a   1.000
_cell.length_b   1.000
_cell.length_c   1.000
_cell.angle_alpha   90.00
_cell.angle_beta   90.00
_cell.angle_gamma   90.00
#
_symmetry.space_group_name_H-M   'P 1'
#
loop_
_entity.id
_entity.type
_entity.pdbx_description
1 polymer ?
#
loop_
_entity_poly.entity_id
_entity_poly.type
_entity_poly.pdbx_seq_one_letter_code
_entity_poly.pdbx_strand_id
1 'polypeptide(L)'
;MSMNCQKIMESNETTEDKETRSDQQHTMKNNWMEQTKIPQVRAIVERQDPSSKEVDDLTIRRFLRARGLDIGKASSMLLRYLKWRREFVPNGSISLLETPNEVAQNKMFLQGSDKKGRPITVILGARHFQSKGGLEEFKRFVVYGFDKICSSHWRP
;
A
#
# COMPACT_ATOMS: atom_id res chain seq x y z
N MET A 1 50.68 15.10 2.10
CA MET A 1 49.74 14.46 3.05
C MET A 1 48.86 13.50 2.29
N SER A 2 49.35 12.29 1.98
CA SER A 2 48.51 11.25 1.38
C SER A 2 47.81 10.51 2.51
N MET A 3 46.52 10.72 2.69
CA MET A 3 45.71 9.81 3.50
C MET A 3 45.73 8.44 2.82
N ASN A 4 46.15 7.43 3.57
CA ASN A 4 46.30 6.07 3.09
C ASN A 4 44.92 5.53 2.65
N CYS A 5 44.79 5.17 1.37
CA CYS A 5 43.53 4.74 0.74
C CYS A 5 42.88 3.57 1.50
N GLN A 6 43.71 2.73 2.13
CA GLN A 6 43.29 1.60 2.96
C GLN A 6 42.47 2.03 4.19
N LYS A 7 42.86 3.15 4.82
CA LYS A 7 42.21 3.70 6.02
C LYS A 7 40.85 4.32 5.72
N ILE A 8 40.67 4.83 4.50
CA ILE A 8 39.40 5.41 4.00
C ILE A 8 38.41 4.28 3.66
N MET A 9 38.88 3.17 3.09
CA MET A 9 38.02 2.02 2.79
C MET A 9 37.56 1.31 4.06
N GLU A 10 38.45 1.08 5.05
CA GLU A 10 38.08 0.50 6.36
C GLU A 10 37.11 1.40 7.15
N SER A 11 37.27 2.73 7.07
CA SER A 11 36.34 3.67 7.71
C SER A 11 34.96 3.68 7.05
N ASN A 12 34.90 3.47 5.73
CA ASN A 12 33.64 3.40 4.98
C ASN A 12 32.90 2.08 5.20
N GLU A 13 33.61 0.94 5.19
CA GLU A 13 33.05 -0.39 5.54
C GLU A 13 32.45 -0.38 6.95
N THR A 14 33.17 0.17 7.94
CA THR A 14 32.68 0.22 9.32
C THR A 14 31.51 1.18 9.55
N THR A 15 31.30 2.19 8.69
CA THR A 15 30.09 3.03 8.70
C THR A 15 28.90 2.37 8.01
N GLU A 16 29.10 1.76 6.83
CA GLU A 16 28.05 1.05 6.11
C GLU A 16 27.51 -0.13 6.92
N ASP A 17 28.39 -0.89 7.59
CA ASP A 17 27.99 -2.00 8.46
C ASP A 17 27.18 -1.56 9.68
N LYS A 18 27.52 -0.41 10.27
CA LYS A 18 26.80 0.15 11.43
C LYS A 18 25.43 0.71 11.02
N GLU A 19 25.37 1.41 9.90
CA GLU A 19 24.12 1.96 9.35
C GLU A 19 23.17 0.82 8.98
N THR A 20 23.67 -0.19 8.25
CA THR A 20 22.90 -1.39 7.87
C THR A 20 22.40 -2.17 9.08
N ARG A 21 23.22 -2.33 10.13
CA ARG A 21 22.82 -3.00 11.38
C ARG A 21 21.75 -2.22 12.15
N SER A 22 21.86 -0.90 12.20
CA SER A 22 20.87 -0.03 12.86
C SER A 22 19.52 -0.05 12.14
N ASP A 23 19.52 -0.04 10.80
CA ASP A 23 18.33 -0.14 9.96
C ASP A 23 17.63 -1.49 10.09
N GLN A 24 18.41 -2.59 10.13
CA GLN A 24 17.88 -3.93 10.37
C GLN A 24 17.20 -4.01 11.75
N GLN A 25 17.82 -3.45 12.79
CA GLN A 25 17.31 -3.50 14.15
C GLN A 25 16.06 -2.64 14.34
N HIS A 26 16.01 -1.46 13.71
CA HIS A 26 14.83 -0.61 13.64
C HIS A 26 13.68 -1.30 12.89
N THR A 27 13.98 -1.95 11.76
CA THR A 27 12.99 -2.69 10.96
C THR A 27 12.40 -3.86 11.74
N MET A 28 13.23 -4.64 12.45
CA MET A 28 12.75 -5.74 13.30
C MET A 28 11.87 -5.24 14.44
N LYS A 29 12.26 -4.16 15.12
CA LYS A 29 11.47 -3.56 16.20
C LYS A 29 10.10 -3.08 15.71
N ASN A 30 10.05 -2.42 14.55
CA ASN A 30 8.79 -1.98 13.95
C ASN A 30 7.91 -3.16 13.52
N ASN A 31 8.50 -4.20 12.93
CA ASN A 31 7.78 -5.43 12.59
C ASN A 31 7.17 -6.09 13.83
N TRP A 32 7.91 -6.17 14.93
CA TRP A 32 7.41 -6.71 16.20
C TRP A 32 6.24 -5.89 16.75
N MET A 33 6.37 -4.56 16.80
CA MET A 33 5.29 -3.68 17.27
C MET A 33 4.03 -3.79 16.40
N GLU A 34 4.18 -3.98 15.10
CA GLU A 34 3.06 -4.22 14.18
C GLU A 34 2.36 -5.54 14.51
N GLN A 35 3.12 -6.64 14.64
CA GLN A 35 2.58 -7.97 14.91
C GLN A 35 1.83 -8.05 16.24
N THR A 36 2.37 -7.43 17.29
CA THR A 36 1.71 -7.41 18.61
C THR A 36 0.37 -6.67 18.63
N LYS A 37 0.16 -5.69 17.73
CA LYS A 37 -1.04 -4.84 17.68
C LYS A 37 -2.13 -5.36 16.75
N ILE A 38 -1.80 -6.24 15.81
CA ILE A 38 -2.79 -6.82 14.87
C ILE A 38 -3.95 -7.49 15.61
N PRO A 39 -3.74 -8.38 16.61
CA PRO A 39 -4.84 -9.03 17.32
C PRO A 39 -5.77 -8.04 18.03
N GLN A 40 -5.22 -6.92 18.52
CA GLN A 40 -5.99 -5.89 19.20
C GLN A 40 -6.91 -5.14 18.23
N VAL A 41 -6.38 -4.75 17.06
CA VAL A 41 -7.19 -4.14 16.00
C VAL A 41 -8.26 -5.12 15.52
N ARG A 42 -7.89 -6.38 15.29
CA ARG A 42 -8.81 -7.46 14.87
C ARG A 42 -9.98 -7.58 15.83
N ALA A 43 -9.71 -7.71 17.13
CA ALA A 43 -10.76 -7.84 18.15
C ALA A 43 -11.71 -6.63 18.17
N ILE A 44 -11.21 -5.40 18.00
CA ILE A 44 -12.05 -4.19 17.98
C ILE A 44 -12.94 -4.15 16.74
N VAL A 45 -12.38 -4.50 15.58
CA VAL A 45 -13.06 -4.43 14.28
C VAL A 45 -14.10 -5.53 14.18
N GLU A 46 -13.77 -6.77 14.55
CA GLU A 46 -14.72 -7.90 14.55
C GLU A 46 -15.88 -7.70 15.53
N ARG A 47 -15.61 -7.09 16.69
CA ARG A 47 -16.67 -6.75 17.65
C ARG A 47 -17.66 -5.73 17.09
N GLN A 48 -17.22 -4.79 16.27
CA GLN A 48 -18.07 -3.75 15.70
C GLN A 48 -18.70 -4.15 14.36
N ASP A 49 -18.01 -4.96 13.57
CA ASP A 49 -18.45 -5.49 12.29
C ASP A 49 -18.07 -6.98 12.20
N PRO A 50 -18.97 -7.90 12.59
CA PRO A 50 -18.70 -9.33 12.53
C PRO A 50 -18.40 -9.88 11.13
N SER A 51 -18.71 -9.14 10.07
CA SER A 51 -18.38 -9.51 8.69
C SER A 51 -16.89 -9.33 8.36
N SER A 52 -16.12 -8.68 9.25
CA SER A 52 -14.69 -8.41 9.06
C SER A 52 -13.74 -9.56 9.39
N LYS A 53 -14.25 -10.75 9.76
CA LYS A 53 -13.44 -11.92 10.12
C LYS A 53 -12.44 -12.33 9.03
N GLU A 54 -12.82 -12.15 7.77
CA GLU A 54 -12.01 -12.50 6.59
C GLU A 54 -10.87 -11.49 6.31
N VAL A 55 -10.77 -10.39 7.07
CA VAL A 55 -9.71 -9.39 6.86
C VAL A 55 -8.37 -10.00 7.26
N ASP A 56 -7.42 -10.01 6.32
CA ASP A 56 -6.09 -10.58 6.53
C ASP A 56 -5.18 -9.66 7.37
N ASP A 57 -4.16 -10.26 7.99
CA ASP A 57 -3.21 -9.55 8.85
C ASP A 57 -2.40 -8.49 8.10
N LEU A 58 -2.10 -8.69 6.81
CA LEU A 58 -1.37 -7.70 5.99
C LEU A 58 -2.24 -6.46 5.77
N THR A 59 -3.54 -6.62 5.58
CA THR A 59 -4.50 -5.53 5.51
C THR A 59 -4.52 -4.77 6.82
N ILE A 60 -4.69 -5.44 7.97
CA ILE A 60 -4.66 -4.78 9.29
C ILE A 60 -3.33 -4.01 9.50
N ARG A 61 -2.21 -4.63 9.12
CA ARG A 61 -0.88 -4.02 9.18
C ARG A 61 -0.77 -2.73 8.38
N ARG A 62 -1.38 -2.65 7.18
CA ARG A 62 -1.40 -1.42 6.36
C ARG A 62 -2.09 -0.28 7.09
N PHE A 63 -3.24 -0.54 7.74
CA PHE A 63 -3.97 0.48 8.51
C PHE A 63 -3.20 0.92 9.76
N LEU A 64 -2.54 -0.01 10.45
CA LEU A 64 -1.65 0.31 11.58
C LEU A 64 -0.53 1.25 11.14
N ARG A 65 0.20 0.92 10.07
CA ARG A 65 1.27 1.79 9.53
C ARG A 65 0.76 3.17 9.15
N ALA A 66 -0.38 3.23 8.45
CA ALA A 66 -0.99 4.49 8.03
C ALA A 66 -1.44 5.38 9.19
N ARG A 67 -1.55 4.84 10.41
CA ARG A 67 -1.98 5.55 11.61
C ARG A 67 -0.94 5.54 12.72
N GLY A 68 0.34 5.38 12.39
CA GLY A 68 1.43 5.48 13.36
C GLY A 68 1.35 4.42 14.47
N LEU A 69 0.84 3.23 14.13
CA LEU A 69 0.59 2.12 15.04
C LEU A 69 -0.43 2.44 16.17
N ASP A 70 -1.27 3.44 15.98
CA ASP A 70 -2.39 3.75 16.88
C ASP A 70 -3.55 2.79 16.60
N ILE A 71 -3.89 1.96 17.60
CA ILE A 71 -4.91 0.91 17.49
C ILE A 71 -6.29 1.51 17.21
N GLY A 72 -6.69 2.55 17.96
CA GLY A 72 -8.02 3.14 17.84
C GLY A 72 -8.23 3.81 16.49
N LYS A 73 -7.24 4.59 16.03
CA LYS A 73 -7.28 5.24 14.71
C LYS A 73 -7.23 4.22 13.57
N ALA A 74 -6.42 3.17 13.70
CA ALA A 74 -6.35 2.10 12.71
C ALA A 74 -7.69 1.34 12.61
N SER A 75 -8.29 0.94 13.74
CA SER A 75 -9.59 0.27 13.78
C SER A 75 -10.70 1.14 13.17
N SER A 76 -10.77 2.43 13.55
CA SER A 76 -11.78 3.36 13.00
C SER A 76 -11.62 3.54 11.49
N MET A 77 -10.39 3.67 11.00
CA MET A 77 -10.12 3.79 9.57
C MET A 77 -10.48 2.50 8.81
N LEU A 78 -10.14 1.33 9.37
CA LEU A 78 -10.45 0.04 8.76
C LEU A 78 -11.96 -0.19 8.68
N LEU A 79 -12.72 0.10 9.74
CA LEU A 79 -14.19 -0.01 9.72
C LEU A 79 -14.83 0.88 8.63
N ARG A 80 -14.37 2.14 8.52
CA ARG A 80 -14.83 3.06 7.47
C ARG A 80 -14.50 2.52 6.08
N TYR A 81 -13.30 1.96 5.90
CA TYR A 81 -12.88 1.36 4.65
C TYR A 81 -13.74 0.14 4.29
N LEU A 82 -14.01 -0.78 5.22
CA LEU A 82 -14.82 -1.98 4.98
C LEU A 82 -16.25 -1.62 4.61
N LYS A 83 -16.84 -0.63 5.30
CA LYS A 83 -18.15 -0.09 4.94
C LYS A 83 -18.15 0.48 3.52
N TRP A 84 -17.21 1.37 3.21
CA TRP A 84 -17.07 1.95 1.88
C TRP A 84 -16.85 0.88 0.80
N ARG A 85 -16.06 -0.15 1.08
CA ARG A 85 -15.76 -1.22 0.12
C ARG A 85 -17.02 -2.02 -0.24
N ARG A 86 -17.86 -2.33 0.75
CA ARG A 86 -19.15 -3.01 0.54
C ARG A 86 -20.13 -2.15 -0.27
N GLU A 87 -20.17 -0.84 0.00
CA GLU A 87 -21.09 0.08 -0.67
C GLU A 87 -20.64 0.43 -2.10
N PHE A 88 -19.35 0.68 -2.31
CA PHE A 88 -18.80 1.18 -3.57
C PHE A 88 -18.36 0.06 -4.52
N VAL A 89 -17.89 -1.07 -3.98
CA VAL A 89 -17.39 -2.23 -4.75
C VAL A 89 -18.11 -3.51 -4.29
N PRO A 90 -19.43 -3.59 -4.45
CA PRO A 90 -20.24 -4.69 -3.90
C PRO A 90 -19.86 -6.06 -4.47
N ASN A 91 -19.36 -6.10 -5.71
CA ASN A 91 -18.93 -7.33 -6.39
C ASN A 91 -17.47 -7.71 -6.08
N GLY A 92 -16.85 -7.06 -5.10
CA GLY A 92 -15.45 -7.29 -4.69
C GLY A 92 -14.40 -6.64 -5.61
N SER A 93 -14.71 -6.46 -6.89
CA SER A 93 -13.86 -5.74 -7.86
C SER A 93 -14.69 -4.89 -8.82
N ILE A 94 -14.05 -3.87 -9.39
CA ILE A 94 -14.59 -3.07 -10.50
C ILE A 94 -14.15 -3.70 -11.81
N SER A 95 -15.06 -3.81 -12.78
CA SER A 95 -14.76 -4.28 -14.14
C SER A 95 -14.37 -3.13 -15.06
N LEU A 96 -13.57 -3.42 -16.10
CA LEU A 96 -13.27 -2.46 -17.17
C LEU A 96 -14.54 -2.02 -17.93
N LEU A 97 -15.56 -2.88 -17.97
CA LEU A 97 -16.86 -2.56 -18.58
C LEU A 97 -17.62 -1.47 -17.83
N GLU A 98 -17.31 -1.24 -16.55
CA GLU A 98 -17.88 -0.15 -15.77
C GLU A 98 -17.16 1.18 -16.01
N THR A 99 -16.01 1.16 -16.71
CA THR A 99 -15.14 2.32 -16.90
C THR A 99 -14.63 2.51 -18.35
N PRO A 100 -15.47 2.28 -19.38
CA PRO A 100 -15.00 2.22 -20.77
C PRO A 100 -14.45 3.57 -21.28
N ASN A 101 -15.04 4.70 -20.87
CA ASN A 101 -14.60 6.01 -21.31
C ASN A 101 -13.28 6.42 -20.65
N GLU A 102 -13.08 6.08 -19.38
CA GLU A 102 -11.84 6.34 -18.65
C GLU A 102 -10.68 5.48 -19.16
N VAL A 103 -10.97 4.20 -19.47
CA VAL A 103 -10.01 3.26 -20.06
C VAL A 103 -9.59 3.71 -21.46
N ALA A 104 -10.54 4.17 -22.29
CA ALA A 104 -10.26 4.64 -23.64
C ALA A 104 -9.28 5.83 -23.70
N GLN A 105 -9.18 6.62 -22.62
CA GLN A 105 -8.21 7.72 -22.54
C GLN A 105 -6.76 7.26 -22.43
N ASN A 106 -6.51 5.97 -22.15
CA ASN A 106 -5.18 5.36 -22.16
C ASN A 106 -4.14 6.19 -21.38
N LYS A 107 -4.49 6.48 -20.12
CA LYS A 107 -3.77 7.45 -19.28
C LYS A 107 -3.09 6.86 -18.04
N MET A 108 -3.22 5.56 -17.78
CA MET A 108 -2.64 4.88 -16.63
C MET A 108 -2.00 3.57 -17.07
N PHE A 109 -0.75 3.35 -16.69
CA PHE A 109 0.05 2.19 -17.12
C PHE A 109 0.79 1.59 -15.93
N LEU A 110 0.81 0.26 -15.84
CA LEU A 110 1.66 -0.47 -14.91
C LEU A 110 2.99 -0.81 -15.62
N GLN A 111 4.09 -0.19 -15.20
CA GLN A 111 5.39 -0.22 -15.89
C GLN A 111 6.45 -0.96 -15.06
N GLY A 112 6.13 -2.19 -14.68
CA GLY A 112 7.05 -3.05 -13.93
C GLY A 112 7.21 -2.66 -12.47
N SER A 113 8.43 -2.81 -11.93
CA SER A 113 8.73 -2.60 -10.52
C SER A 113 10.04 -1.85 -10.33
N ASP A 114 10.17 -1.16 -9.21
CA ASP A 114 11.42 -0.51 -8.82
C ASP A 114 12.47 -1.52 -8.30
N LYS A 115 13.65 -1.01 -7.91
CA LYS A 115 14.75 -1.83 -7.36
C LYS A 115 14.38 -2.62 -6.10
N LYS A 116 13.28 -2.29 -5.43
CA LYS A 116 12.77 -2.96 -4.23
C LYS A 116 11.55 -3.84 -4.54
N GLY A 117 11.23 -4.08 -5.82
CA GLY A 117 10.09 -4.88 -6.25
C GLY A 117 8.73 -4.21 -6.03
N ARG A 118 8.69 -2.89 -5.80
CA ARG A 118 7.43 -2.15 -5.65
C ARG A 118 6.87 -1.80 -7.03
N PRO A 119 5.57 -2.05 -7.31
CA PRO A 119 4.99 -1.78 -8.61
C PRO A 119 5.07 -0.28 -8.95
N ILE A 120 5.42 0.04 -10.20
CA ILE A 120 5.47 1.41 -10.71
C ILE A 120 4.27 1.64 -11.62
N THR A 121 3.57 2.75 -11.38
CA THR A 121 2.50 3.22 -12.25
C THR A 121 2.85 4.56 -12.86
N VAL A 122 2.65 4.68 -14.17
CA VAL A 122 2.80 5.93 -14.91
C VAL A 122 1.42 6.45 -15.26
N ILE A 123 1.12 7.69 -14.85
CA ILE A 123 -0.13 8.37 -15.16
C ILE A 123 0.17 9.56 -16.07
N LEU A 124 -0.43 9.56 -17.26
CA LEU A 124 -0.28 10.65 -18.23
C LEU A 124 -1.37 11.69 -18.00
N GLY A 125 -1.09 12.68 -17.14
CA GLY A 125 -2.03 13.75 -16.81
C GLY A 125 -2.54 14.52 -18.03
N ALA A 126 -1.70 14.69 -19.06
CA ALA A 126 -2.09 15.34 -20.32
C ALA A 126 -3.19 14.60 -21.10
N ARG A 127 -3.48 13.33 -20.76
CA ARG A 127 -4.56 12.53 -21.34
C ARG A 127 -5.81 12.49 -20.46
N HIS A 128 -5.84 13.21 -19.34
CA HIS A 128 -7.00 13.27 -18.47
C HIS A 128 -8.01 14.29 -19.00
N PHE A 129 -9.07 13.79 -19.63
CA PHE A 129 -10.19 14.59 -20.12
C PHE A 129 -11.47 14.22 -19.38
N GLN A 130 -12.39 15.18 -19.25
CA GLN A 130 -13.74 14.90 -18.76
C GLN A 130 -14.41 13.90 -19.70
N SER A 131 -14.90 12.79 -19.15
CA SER A 131 -15.55 11.72 -19.90
C SER A 131 -17.07 11.78 -19.77
N LYS A 132 -17.79 11.11 -20.68
CA LYS A 132 -19.27 11.06 -20.65
C LYS A 132 -19.83 10.37 -19.41
N GLY A 133 -19.12 9.41 -18.80
CA GLY A 133 -19.54 8.80 -17.54
C GLY A 133 -19.24 9.63 -16.30
N GLY A 134 -18.59 10.78 -16.46
CA GLY A 134 -18.42 11.78 -15.42
C GLY A 134 -17.65 11.28 -14.20
N LEU A 135 -17.95 11.90 -13.05
CA LEU A 135 -17.20 11.67 -11.82
C LEU A 135 -17.33 10.25 -11.28
N GLU A 136 -18.50 9.62 -11.44
CA GLU A 136 -18.73 8.27 -10.90
C GLU A 136 -17.94 7.21 -11.66
N GLU A 137 -17.86 7.31 -12.99
CA GLU A 137 -16.99 6.45 -13.79
C GLU A 137 -15.51 6.68 -13.42
N PHE A 138 -15.10 7.94 -13.27
CA PHE A 138 -13.73 8.27 -12.86
C PHE A 138 -13.36 7.68 -11.50
N LYS A 139 -14.23 7.78 -10.49
CA LYS A 139 -13.99 7.14 -9.18
C LYS A 139 -13.82 5.63 -9.32
N ARG A 140 -14.68 4.96 -10.10
CA ARG A 140 -14.58 3.52 -10.38
C ARG A 140 -13.26 3.17 -11.08
N PHE A 141 -12.83 3.98 -12.04
CA PHE A 141 -11.56 3.78 -12.75
C PHE A 141 -10.35 3.90 -11.82
N VAL A 142 -10.36 4.89 -10.93
CA VAL A 142 -9.31 5.06 -9.91
C VAL A 142 -9.24 3.83 -8.99
N VAL A 143 -10.39 3.33 -8.51
CA VAL A 143 -10.44 2.13 -7.67
C VAL A 143 -9.95 0.90 -8.43
N TYR A 144 -10.41 0.69 -9.67
CA TYR A 144 -9.93 -0.36 -10.56
C TYR A 144 -8.40 -0.33 -10.69
N GLY A 145 -7.83 0.84 -11.00
CA GLY A 145 -6.40 1.02 -11.19
C GLY A 145 -5.60 0.66 -9.92
N PHE A 146 -6.01 1.17 -8.76
CA PHE A 146 -5.34 0.85 -7.49
C PHE A 146 -5.47 -0.62 -7.10
N ASP A 147 -6.63 -1.25 -7.29
CA ASP A 147 -6.81 -2.68 -7.04
C ASP A 147 -5.86 -3.51 -7.91
N LYS A 148 -5.73 -3.17 -9.20
CA LYS A 148 -4.80 -3.86 -10.11
C LYS A 148 -3.34 -3.69 -9.67
N ILE A 149 -2.95 -2.51 -9.22
CA ILE A 149 -1.59 -2.28 -8.68
C ILE A 149 -1.36 -3.16 -7.45
N CYS A 150 -2.29 -3.19 -6.50
CA CYS A 150 -2.18 -3.99 -5.27
C CYS A 150 -2.10 -5.50 -5.55
N SER A 151 -2.85 -5.99 -6.54
CA SER A 151 -2.83 -7.42 -6.93
C SER A 151 -1.61 -7.80 -7.76
N SER A 152 -0.98 -6.85 -8.46
CA SER A 152 0.19 -7.10 -9.32
C SER A 152 1.48 -7.45 -8.56
N HIS A 153 1.48 -7.33 -7.23
CA HIS A 153 2.61 -7.68 -6.37
C HIS A 153 2.70 -9.18 -6.05
N TRP A 154 1.76 -10.01 -6.52
CA TRP A 154 1.85 -11.46 -6.29
C TRP A 154 2.58 -12.16 -7.45
N ARG A 155 3.89 -12.37 -7.31
CA ARG A 155 4.59 -13.47 -7.99
C ARG A 155 4.87 -14.57 -6.97
N PRO A 156 4.41 -15.81 -7.18
CA PRO A 156 4.81 -16.95 -6.34
C PRO A 156 6.34 -17.13 -6.35
#